data_AF-A0A965TSN9-F1
#
_entry.id   AF-A0A965TSN9-F1
#
_cell.length_a   1.000
_cell.length_b   1.000
_cell.length_c   1.000
_cell.angle_alpha   90.00
_cell.angle_beta   90.00
_cell.angle_gamma   90.00
#
_symmetry.space_group_name_H-M   'P 1'
#
loop_
_entity.id
_entity.type
_entity.pdbx_description
1 polymer ?
#
loop_
_entity_poly.entity_id
_entity_poly.type
_entity_poly.pdbx_seq_one_letter_code
_entity_poly.pdbx_strand_id
1 'polypeptide(L)' 'MSANQIFILIAIISLAFVAILFFFVRGKKQKRLSPLAAISFAVVLAGLLLFDNRIIGYSFIAIGIILSIIDAMKKGNQ' A
#
# COMPACT_ATOMS: atom_id res chain seq x y z
N MET A 1 19.01 -23.55 -5.18
CA MET A 1 17.61 -23.23 -5.55
C MET A 1 17.61 -22.66 -6.96
N SER A 2 16.69 -23.09 -7.81
CA SER A 2 16.52 -22.45 -9.12
C SER A 2 15.87 -21.07 -8.94
N ALA A 3 16.09 -20.15 -9.89
CA ALA A 3 15.48 -18.82 -9.86
C ALA A 3 13.95 -18.89 -9.69
N ASN A 4 13.30 -19.86 -10.35
CA ASN A 4 11.86 -20.09 -10.25
C ASN A 4 11.42 -20.48 -8.83
N GLN A 5 12.18 -21.34 -8.14
CA GLN A 5 11.90 -21.72 -6.76
C GLN A 5 12.03 -20.52 -5.80
N ILE A 6 12.97 -19.61 -6.06
CA ILE A 6 13.15 -18.38 -5.27
C ILE A 6 11.93 -17.46 -5.42
N PHE A 7 11.45 -17.23 -6.65
CA PHE A 7 10.27 -16.39 -6.87
C PHE A 7 8.99 -16.97 -6.23
N ILE A 8 8.80 -18.30 -6.33
CA ILE A 8 7.66 -18.98 -5.69
C ILE A 8 7.74 -18.81 -4.17
N LEU A 9 8.93 -18.98 -3.58
CA LEU A 9 9.12 -18.80 -2.15
C LEU A 9 8.81 -17.36 -1.70
N ILE A 10 9.30 -16.36 -2.45
CA ILE A 10 8.99 -14.95 -2.19
C ILE A 10 7.48 -14.71 -2.24
N ALA A 11 6.79 -15.21 -3.27
CA ALA A 11 5.34 -15.03 -3.41
C ALA A 11 4.57 -15.65 -2.23
N ILE A 12 4.96 -16.85 -1.78
CA ILE A 12 4.34 -17.52 -0.62
C ILE A 12 4.57 -16.69 0.65
N ILE A 13 5.79 -16.20 0.88
CA ILE A 13 6.12 -15.37 2.04
C ILE A 13 5.32 -14.07 2.02
N SER A 14 5.24 -13.39 0.88
CA SER A 14 4.44 -12.17 0.72
C SER A 14 2.96 -12.42 1.01
N LEU A 15 2.40 -13.54 0.52
CA LEU A 15 1.00 -13.88 0.75
C LEU A 15 0.74 -14.21 2.23
N ALA A 16 1.63 -14.97 2.86
CA ALA A 16 1.54 -15.28 4.29
C ALA A 16 1.59 -13.99 5.14
N PHE A 17 2.47 -13.05 4.79
CA PHE A 17 2.58 -11.75 5.45
C PHE A 17 1.27 -10.94 5.36
N VAL A 18 0.67 -10.85 4.17
CA VAL A 18 -0.62 -10.16 3.96
C VAL A 18 -1.74 -10.85 4.75
N ALA A 19 -1.78 -12.18 4.75
CA ALA A 19 -2.78 -12.94 5.51
C ALA A 19 -2.67 -12.72 7.02
N ILE A 20 -1.45 -12.72 7.56
CA ILE A 20 -1.18 -12.44 8.97
C ILE A 20 -1.63 -11.02 9.33
N LEU A 21 -1.25 -10.01 8.53
CA LEU A 21 -1.69 -8.63 8.73
C LEU A 21 -3.21 -8.52 8.76
N PHE A 22 -3.90 -9.16 7.82
CA PHE A 22 -5.37 -9.14 7.76
C PHE A 22 -6.00 -9.74 9.01
N PHE A 23 -5.45 -10.86 9.51
CA PHE A 23 -5.94 -11.51 10.72
C PHE A 23 -5.82 -10.60 11.95
N PHE A 24 -4.70 -9.87 12.09
CA PHE A 24 -4.50 -8.91 13.18
C PHE A 24 -5.42 -7.68 13.12
N VAL A 25 -5.83 -7.26 11.92
CA VAL A 25 -6.65 -6.06 11.73
C VAL A 25 -8.16 -6.34 11.89
N ARG A 26 -8.60 -7.60 11.72
CA ARG A 26 -10.02 -8.01 11.69
C ARG A 26 -10.83 -7.67 12.96
N GLY A 27 -10.18 -7.54 14.13
CA GLY A 27 -10.86 -7.29 15.41
C GLY A 27 -11.02 -5.82 15.81
N LYS A 28 -10.48 -4.86 15.05
CA LYS A 28 -10.58 -3.43 15.40
C LYS A 28 -11.86 -2.85 14.80
N LYS A 29 -12.60 -2.04 15.58
CA LYS A 29 -13.72 -1.23 15.06
C LYS A 29 -13.24 -0.52 13.80
N GLN A 30 -13.89 -0.76 12.66
CA GLN A 30 -13.54 -0.14 11.38
C GLN A 30 -13.63 1.38 11.54
N LYS A 31 -12.48 2.03 11.79
CA LYS A 31 -12.37 3.47 11.64
C LYS A 31 -12.59 3.74 10.15
N ARG A 32 -13.59 4.56 9.82
CA ARG A 32 -13.85 4.96 8.44
C ARG A 32 -12.54 5.46 7.81
N LEU A 33 -12.27 4.99 6.60
CA LEU A 33 -11.22 5.57 5.75
C LEU A 33 -11.53 7.05 5.61
N SER A 34 -10.53 7.89 5.88
CA SER A 34 -10.69 9.31 5.55
C SER A 34 -10.73 9.42 4.02
N PRO A 35 -11.44 10.41 3.48
CA PRO A 35 -11.40 10.70 2.05
C PRO A 35 -9.96 10.89 1.55
N LEU A 36 -9.10 11.48 2.37
CA LEU A 36 -7.69 11.73 2.04
C LEU A 36 -6.88 10.44 1.95
N ALA A 37 -7.12 9.46 2.83
CA ALA A 37 -6.49 8.14 2.74
C ALA A 37 -6.95 7.37 1.49
N ALA A 38 -8.24 7.47 1.12
CA ALA A 38 -8.75 6.86 -0.11
C ALA A 38 -8.10 7.47 -1.36
N ILE A 39 -7.97 8.81 -1.41
CA ILE A 39 -7.28 9.51 -2.50
C ILE A 39 -5.81 9.11 -2.56
N SER A 40 -5.11 9.10 -1.42
CA SER A 40 -3.71 8.69 -1.32
C SER A 40 -3.50 7.30 -1.91
N PHE A 41 -4.35 6.35 -1.52
CA PHE A 41 -4.31 4.99 -2.03
C PHE A 41 -4.56 4.91 -3.54
N ALA A 42 -5.55 5.66 -4.05
CA ALA A 42 -5.83 5.73 -5.49
C ALA A 42 -4.63 6.28 -6.28
N VAL A 43 -3.94 7.31 -5.77
CA VAL A 43 -2.75 7.89 -6.42
C VAL A 43 -1.60 6.87 -6.44
N VAL A 44 -1.36 6.14 -5.34
CA VAL A 44 -0.36 5.07 -5.31
C VAL A 44 -0.70 3.96 -6.32
N LEU A 45 -1.96 3.52 -6.37
CA LEU A 45 -2.41 2.53 -7.35
C LEU A 45 -2.21 3.01 -8.78
N ALA A 46 -2.57 4.25 -9.08
CA ALA A 46 -2.36 4.83 -10.40
C ALA A 46 -0.87 4.78 -10.78
N GLY A 47 0.02 5.18 -9.87
CA GLY A 47 1.47 5.11 -10.07
C GLY A 47 1.99 3.68 -10.29
N LEU A 48 1.43 2.69 -9.59
CA LEU A 48 1.79 1.28 -9.74
C LEU A 48 1.37 0.71 -11.11
N LEU A 49 0.25 1.19 -11.68
CA LEU A 49 -0.29 0.75 -12.97
C LEU A 49 0.40 1.41 -14.18
N LEU A 50 1.16 2.49 -13.96
CA LEU A 50 1.94 3.19 -14.98
C LEU A 50 3.27 2.45 -15.27
N PHE A 51 3.17 1.25 -15.85
CA PHE A 51 4.33 0.38 -16.12
C PHE A 51 5.29 0.97 -17.17
N ASP A 52 4.76 1.72 -18.15
CA ASP A 52 5.52 2.21 -19.30
C ASP A 52 6.42 3.40 -18.96
N ASN A 53 5.97 4.28 -18.06
CA ASN A 53 6.74 5.46 -17.65
C ASN A 53 7.02 5.42 -16.16
N ARG A 54 8.07 4.67 -15.80
CA ARG A 54 8.50 4.47 -14.41
C ARG A 54 8.76 5.77 -13.67
N ILE A 55 9.25 6.81 -14.35
CA ILE A 55 9.51 8.12 -13.73
C ILE A 55 8.19 8.71 -13.23
N ILE A 56 7.17 8.75 -14.09
CA ILE A 56 5.84 9.22 -13.72
C ILE A 56 5.22 8.30 -12.66
N GLY A 57 5.31 6.98 -12.83
CA GLY A 57 4.80 6.01 -11.85
C GLY A 57 5.37 6.23 -10.45
N TYR A 58 6.68 6.41 -10.33
CA TYR A 58 7.34 6.69 -9.05
C TYR A 58 6.95 8.06 -8.47
N SER A 59 6.75 9.09 -9.31
CA SER A 59 6.24 10.38 -8.84
C SER A 59 4.85 10.25 -8.22
N PHE A 60 3.93 9.52 -8.87
CA PHE A 60 2.60 9.25 -8.34
C PHE A 60 2.67 8.49 -7.01
N ILE A 61 3.49 7.44 -6.92
CA ILE A 61 3.69 6.70 -5.67
C ILE A 61 4.20 7.64 -4.56
N ALA A 62 5.21 8.48 -4.86
CA ALA A 62 5.75 9.44 -3.89
C ALA A 62 4.69 10.43 -3.40
N ILE A 63 3.90 11.00 -4.32
CA ILE A 63 2.81 11.93 -3.99
C ILE A 63 1.76 11.23 -3.11
N GLY A 64 1.35 10.01 -3.47
CA GLY A 64 0.38 9.25 -2.68
C GLY A 64 0.88 8.94 -1.27
N ILE A 65 2.17 8.63 -1.09
CA ILE A 65 2.78 8.42 0.23
C ILE A 65 2.75 9.72 1.04
N ILE A 66 3.14 10.87 0.45
CA ILE A 66 3.12 12.18 1.12
C ILE A 66 1.70 12.52 1.60
N LEU A 67 0.70 12.34 0.74
CA LEU A 67 -0.70 12.57 1.11
C LEU A 67 -1.16 11.67 2.26
N SER A 68 -0.71 10.41 2.28
CA SER A 68 -1.02 9.48 3.38
C SER A 68 -0.38 9.91 4.71
N ILE A 69 0.83 10.47 4.67
CA ILE A 69 1.50 11.01 5.87
C ILE A 69 0.72 12.22 6.39
N ILE A 70 0.31 13.14 5.50
CA ILE A 70 -0.48 14.33 5.87
C ILE A 70 -1.82 13.92 6.51
N ASP A 71 -2.50 12.92 5.94
CA ASP A 71 -3.73 12.38 6.53
C ASP A 71 -3.50 11.80 7.94
N ALA A 72 -2.43 11.02 8.11
CA ALA A 72 -2.08 10.43 9.40
C ALA A 72 -1.79 11.51 10.46
N MET A 73 -1.07 12.57 10.09
CA MET A 73 -0.81 13.71 10.98
C MET A 73 -2.10 14.45 11.34
N LYS A 74 -2.98 14.69 10.37
CA LYS A 74 -4.25 15.39 10.60
C LYS A 74 -5.20 14.58 11.48
N LYS A 75 -5.22 13.26 11.32
CA LYS A 75 -6.03 12.33 12.12
C LYS A 75 -5.47 12.09 13.51
N GLY A 76 -4.16 12.23 13.71
CA GLY A 76 -3.52 12.18 15.03
C GLY A 76 -3.76 13.41 15.89
N ASN A 77 -4.20 14.52 15.28
CA ASN A 77 -4.53 15.79 15.94
C ASN A 77 -6.03 15.93 16.28
N GLN A 78 -6.81 14.86 16.12
CA GLN A 78 -8.22 14.71 16.53
C GLN A 78 -8.36 13.61 17.57
#